data_AF-A0A8S3IMG6-F1
#
_entry.id   AF-A0A8S3IMG6-F1
#
_cell.length_a   1.000
_cell.length_b   1.000
_cell.length_c   1.000
_cell.angle_alpha   90.00
_cell.angle_beta   90.00
_cell.angle_gamma   90.00
#
_symmetry.space_group_name_H-M   'P 1'
#
loop_
_entity.id
_entity.type
_entity.pdbx_description
1 polymer ?
#
loop_
_entity_poly.entity_id
_entity_poly.type
_entity_poly.pdbx_seq_one_letter_code
_entity_poly.pdbx_strand_id
1 'polypeptide(L)'
;DVKFGREVLEVTSWTTRLYYNTLSSILAAGVNVHLKENGFLRSIFNLEELDMEEIQQSKGNRLERQLANRSAFKIRTQALNKTRANKVTRSQYDD
;
A
#
# COMPACT_ATOMS: atom_id res chain seq x y z
N ASP A 1 3.57 -2.83 2.62
CA ASP A 1 3.89 -1.44 2.20
C ASP A 1 3.84 -0.49 3.37
N VAL A 2 4.63 0.57 3.30
CA VAL A 2 4.73 1.62 4.31
C VAL A 2 4.20 2.92 3.72
N LYS A 3 3.19 3.52 4.36
CA LYS A 3 2.63 4.80 3.90
C LYS A 3 3.32 5.97 4.60
N PHE A 4 3.80 6.95 3.85
CA PHE A 4 4.44 8.15 4.41
C PHE A 4 3.89 9.41 3.71
N GLY A 5 2.86 10.01 4.30
CA GLY A 5 2.12 11.09 3.65
C GLY A 5 1.27 10.57 2.50
N ARG A 6 1.58 10.98 1.26
CA ARG A 6 0.84 10.57 0.06
C ARG A 6 1.53 9.47 -0.74
N GLU A 7 2.80 9.23 -0.44
CA GLU A 7 3.60 8.17 -1.04
C GLU A 7 3.46 6.87 -0.25
N VAL A 8 3.71 5.77 -0.94
CA VAL A 8 3.73 4.43 -0.39
C VAL A 8 5.02 3.78 -0.82
N LEU A 9 5.85 3.39 0.14
CA LEU A 9 7.02 2.57 -0.10
C LEU A 9 6.54 1.12 -0.20
N GLU A 10 6.67 0.55 -1.38
CA GLU A 10 6.40 -0.86 -1.61
C GLU A 10 7.54 -1.71 -1.05
N VAL A 11 7.24 -2.56 -0.08
CA VAL A 11 8.25 -3.42 0.54
C VAL A 11 8.17 -4.78 -0.13
N THR A 12 8.82 -4.88 -1.30
CA THR A 12 8.77 -6.07 -2.16
C THR A 12 9.77 -7.16 -1.76
N SER A 13 10.90 -6.79 -1.16
CA SER A 13 11.99 -7.71 -0.81
C SER A 13 12.37 -7.69 0.67
N TRP A 14 13.01 -8.77 1.13
CA TRP A 14 13.60 -8.85 2.47
C TRP A 14 14.67 -7.79 2.71
N THR A 15 15.46 -7.48 1.69
CA THR A 15 16.50 -6.44 1.75
C THR A 15 15.89 -5.06 1.97
N THR A 16 14.83 -4.72 1.21
CA THR A 16 14.08 -3.47 1.36
C THR A 16 13.50 -3.36 2.77
N ARG A 17 12.97 -4.47 3.30
CA ARG A 17 12.44 -4.54 4.66
C ARG A 17 13.52 -4.34 5.72
N LEU A 18 14.69 -4.95 5.54
CA LEU A 18 15.82 -4.80 6.44
C LEU A 18 16.28 -3.35 6.51
N TYR A 19 16.51 -2.71 5.35
CA TYR A 19 16.92 -1.30 5.29
C TYR A 19 15.89 -0.38 5.93
N TYR A 20 14.60 -0.59 5.66
CA TYR A 20 13.56 0.20 6.31
C TYR A 20 13.56 0.02 7.83
N ASN A 21 13.69 -1.22 8.33
CA ASN A 21 13.71 -1.50 9.76
C ASN A 21 14.95 -0.89 10.45
N THR A 22 16.13 -0.95 9.83
CA THR A 22 17.35 -0.36 10.41
C THR A 22 17.26 1.17 10.43
N LEU A 23 16.85 1.78 9.31
CA LEU A 23 16.65 3.23 9.23
C LEU A 23 15.57 3.71 10.19
N SER A 24 14.49 2.94 10.38
CA SER A 24 13.45 3.30 11.33
C SER A 24 13.86 3.17 12.79
N SER A 25 14.75 2.25 13.12
CA SER A 25 15.37 2.22 14.44
C SER A 25 16.29 3.41 14.69
N ILE A 26 17.03 3.87 13.67
CA ILE A 26 18.01 4.97 13.79
C ILE A 26 17.31 6.33 13.80
N LEU A 27 16.38 6.55 12.87
CA LEU A 27 15.70 7.83 12.66
C LEU A 27 14.41 7.97 13.49
N ALA A 28 13.94 6.89 14.11
CA ALA A 28 12.75 6.84 14.94
C ALA A 28 11.52 7.51 14.28
N ALA A 29 10.98 8.56 14.88
CA ALA A 29 9.84 9.30 14.35
C ALA A 29 10.14 10.10 13.07
N GLY A 30 11.42 10.35 12.77
CA GLY A 30 11.87 11.17 11.63
C GLY A 30 11.92 10.46 10.28
N VAL A 31 11.68 9.15 10.23
CA VAL A 31 11.77 8.34 9.00
C VAL A 31 10.92 8.91 7.87
N ASN A 32 9.69 9.32 8.18
CA ASN A 32 8.76 9.82 7.17
C ASN A 32 9.18 11.16 6.58
N VAL A 33 9.95 11.97 7.32
CA VAL A 33 10.50 13.24 6.84
C VAL A 33 11.66 12.94 5.91
N HIS A 34 12.60 12.09 6.35
CA HIS A 34 13.75 11.72 5.53
C HIS A 34 13.36 10.94 4.27
N LEU A 35 12.34 10.09 4.28
CA LEU A 35 11.87 9.44 3.05
C LEU A 35 11.34 10.43 2.00
N LYS A 36 10.91 11.62 2.41
CA LYS A 36 10.45 12.67 1.48
C LYS A 36 11.56 13.60 1.05
N GLU A 37 12.38 14.06 1.99
CA GLU A 37 13.32 15.15 1.75
C GLU A 37 14.74 14.66 1.44
N ASN A 38 15.10 13.44 1.85
CA ASN A 38 16.45 12.92 1.67
C ASN A 38 16.58 12.17 0.34
N GLY A 39 17.16 12.83 -0.67
CA GLY A 39 17.40 12.25 -1.99
C GLY A 39 18.24 10.96 -1.97
N PHE A 40 19.15 10.79 -1.00
CA PHE A 40 19.92 9.55 -0.86
C PHE A 40 19.05 8.39 -0.34
N LEU A 41 18.15 8.63 0.62
CA LEU A 41 17.21 7.58 1.02
C LEU A 41 16.24 7.24 -0.11
N ARG A 42 15.81 8.25 -0.87
CA ARG A 42 14.96 8.03 -2.04
C ARG A 42 15.66 7.15 -3.08
N SER A 43 16.94 7.37 -3.36
CA SER A 43 17.70 6.53 -4.29
C SER A 43 17.89 5.09 -3.79
N ILE A 44 18.12 4.87 -2.48
CA ILE A 44 18.19 3.51 -1.90
C ILE A 44 16.90 2.72 -2.15
N PHE A 45 15.76 3.39 -2.03
CA PHE A 45 14.45 2.77 -2.18
C PHE A 45 13.89 2.85 -3.61
N ASN A 46 14.66 3.38 -4.58
CA ASN A 46 14.21 3.68 -5.94
C ASN A 46 12.88 4.46 -5.97
N LEU A 47 12.73 5.41 -5.04
CA LEU A 47 11.60 6.34 -5.01
C LEU A 47 11.88 7.45 -6.03
N GLU A 48 11.05 7.55 -7.06
CA GLU A 48 11.13 8.62 -8.06
C GLU A 48 10.92 9.98 -7.42
N GLU A 49 11.56 11.04 -7.94
CA GLU A 49 11.34 12.40 -7.46
C GLU A 49 9.95 12.86 -7.88
N LEU A 50 9.04 13.01 -6.91
CA LEU A 50 7.67 13.44 -7.19
C LEU A 50 7.57 14.95 -7.07
N ASP A 51 6.99 15.57 -8.09
CA ASP A 51 6.77 17.01 -8.10
C ASP A 51 5.83 17.39 -6.95
N MET A 52 6.23 18.36 -6.14
CA MET A 52 5.51 18.73 -4.92
C MET A 52 4.10 19.25 -5.22
N GLU A 53 3.86 19.72 -6.44
CA GLU A 53 2.55 20.12 -6.95
C GLU A 53 1.60 18.94 -7.16
N GLU A 54 2.09 17.81 -7.67
CA GLU A 54 1.30 16.60 -7.91
C GLU A 54 0.89 15.95 -6.56
N ILE A 55 1.82 16.00 -5.60
CA ILE A 55 1.53 15.64 -4.22
C ILE A 55 0.40 16.54 -3.71
N GLN A 56 0.35 17.84 -3.94
CA GLN A 56 -0.73 18.68 -3.40
C GLN A 56 -2.11 18.39 -4.02
N GLN A 57 -2.15 18.15 -5.33
CA GLN A 57 -3.37 17.95 -6.13
C GLN A 57 -4.11 16.64 -5.84
N SER A 58 -3.44 15.60 -5.35
CA SER A 58 -4.04 14.27 -5.09
C SER A 58 -5.06 14.18 -3.93
N LYS A 59 -5.61 15.30 -3.44
CA LYS A 59 -6.73 15.27 -2.46
C LYS A 59 -8.01 14.87 -3.18
N GLY A 60 -8.15 13.58 -3.51
CA GLY A 60 -9.39 13.05 -4.06
C GLY A 60 -10.57 13.34 -3.13
N ASN A 61 -11.71 13.72 -3.72
CA ASN A 61 -12.91 14.11 -2.99
C ASN A 61 -13.41 12.93 -2.12
N ARG A 62 -13.99 13.19 -0.93
CA ARG A 62 -14.55 12.15 -0.05
C ARG A 62 -15.52 11.23 -0.81
N LEU A 63 -16.34 11.80 -1.68
CA LEU A 63 -17.31 11.06 -2.49
C LEU A 63 -16.61 10.10 -3.48
N GLU A 64 -15.56 10.56 -4.13
CA GLU A 64 -14.77 9.78 -5.08
C GLU A 64 -14.11 8.58 -4.39
N ARG A 65 -13.49 8.79 -3.22
CA ARG A 65 -12.93 7.72 -2.39
C ARG A 65 -14.00 6.72 -1.97
N GLN A 66 -15.19 7.19 -1.58
CA GLN A 66 -16.29 6.32 -1.18
C GLN A 66 -16.78 5.46 -2.36
N LEU A 67 -16.86 6.04 -3.56
CA LEU A 67 -17.25 5.33 -4.77
C LEU A 67 -16.22 4.24 -5.14
N ALA A 68 -14.93 4.57 -5.09
CA ALA A 68 -13.84 3.61 -5.32
C ALA A 68 -13.84 2.47 -4.30
N ASN A 69 -14.03 2.77 -3.01
CA ASN A 69 -14.11 1.74 -1.98
C ASN A 69 -15.33 0.83 -2.16
N ARG A 70 -16.49 1.39 -2.55
CA ARG A 70 -17.71 0.62 -2.83
C ARG A 70 -17.53 -0.31 -4.02
N SER A 71 -16.90 0.14 -5.10
CA SER A 71 -16.64 -0.70 -6.28
C SER A 71 -15.67 -1.84 -5.93
N ALA A 72 -14.57 -1.55 -5.24
CA ALA A 72 -13.60 -2.56 -4.79
C ALA A 72 -14.25 -3.62 -3.86
N PHE A 73 -15.09 -3.19 -2.92
CA PHE A 73 -15.81 -4.10 -2.02
C PHE A 73 -16.78 -5.02 -2.78
N LYS A 74 -17.51 -4.48 -3.76
CA LYS A 74 -18.42 -5.26 -4.61
C LYS A 74 -17.65 -6.34 -5.38
N ILE A 75 -16.53 -5.99 -6.01
CA ILE A 75 -15.67 -6.93 -6.75
C ILE A 75 -15.14 -8.04 -5.82
N ARG A 76 -14.60 -7.65 -4.65
CA ARG A 76 -14.09 -8.60 -3.66
C ARG A 76 -15.17 -9.57 -3.19
N THR A 77 -16.37 -9.06 -2.90
CA THR A 77 -17.50 -9.89 -2.45
C THR A 77 -17.91 -10.91 -3.51
N GLN A 78 -17.98 -10.50 -4.79
CA GLN A 78 -18.30 -11.41 -5.89
C GLN A 78 -17.25 -12.52 -6.06
N ALA A 79 -15.96 -12.17 -6.01
CA ALA A 79 -14.87 -13.16 -6.10
C ALA A 79 -14.88 -14.16 -4.93
N LEU A 80 -15.10 -13.67 -3.71
CA LEU A 80 -15.17 -14.52 -2.52
C LEU A 80 -16.39 -15.43 -2.51
N ASN A 81 -17.55 -14.97 -2.98
CA ASN A 81 -18.75 -15.82 -3.03
C ASN A 81 -18.58 -17.01 -3.98
N LYS A 82 -17.87 -16.83 -5.10
CA LYS A 82 -17.51 -17.95 -6.01
C LYS A 82 -16.65 -18.99 -5.31
N THR A 83 -15.57 -18.55 -4.66
CA THR A 83 -14.67 -19.48 -3.95
C THR A 83 -15.34 -20.17 -2.76
N ARG A 84 -16.23 -19.47 -2.04
CA ARG A 84 -17.02 -20.04 -0.94
C ARG A 84 -18.04 -21.06 -1.42
N ALA A 85 -18.78 -20.77 -2.49
CA ALA A 85 -19.74 -21.70 -3.08
C ALA A 85 -19.04 -23.02 -3.51
N ASN A 86 -17.86 -22.92 -4.10
CA ASN A 86 -17.06 -24.10 -4.49
C ASN A 86 -16.62 -24.96 -3.30
N LYS A 87 -16.38 -24.36 -2.12
CA LYS A 87 -16.05 -25.12 -0.90
C LYS A 87 -17.25 -25.90 -0.37
N VAL A 88 -18.44 -25.29 -0.41
CA VAL A 88 -19.68 -25.94 0.03
C VAL A 88 -20.01 -27.13 -0.87
N THR A 89 -19.91 -26.96 -2.19
CA THR A 89 -20.19 -28.06 -3.12
C THR A 89 -19.16 -29.18 -2.98
N ARG A 90 -17.87 -28.90 -2.81
CA ARG A 90 -16.84 -29.95 -2.64
C ARG A 90 -17.05 -30.79 -1.38
N SER A 91 -17.40 -30.16 -0.26
CA SER A 91 -17.72 -30.87 0.98
C SER A 91 -18.92 -31.81 0.86
N GLN A 92 -19.82 -31.62 -0.10
CA GLN A 92 -21.00 -32.49 -0.32
C GLN A 92 -20.68 -33.78 -1.09
N TYR A 93 -19.47 -33.91 -1.66
CA TYR A 93 -19.02 -35.10 -2.38
C TYR A 93 -17.88 -35.84 -1.65
N ASP A 94 -17.38 -35.31 -0.54
CA ASP A 94 -16.28 -35.88 0.24
C ASP A 94 -16.80 -36.66 1.50
N ASP A 95 -18.12 -36.91 1.61
CA ASP A 95 -18.79 -37.79 2.60
C ASP A 95 -19.34 -39.07 1.97
#